data_AF-A0A9W7A062-F1
#
_entry.id   AF-A0A9W7A062-F1
#
_cell.length_a   1.000
_cell.length_b   1.000
_cell.length_c   1.000
_cell.angle_alpha   90.00
_cell.angle_beta   90.00
_cell.angle_gamma   90.00
#
_symmetry.space_group_name_H-M   'P 1'
#
loop_
_entity.id
_entity.type
_entity.pdbx_description
1 polymer ?
#
loop_
_entity_poly.entity_id
_entity_poly.type
_entity_poly.pdbx_seq_one_letter_code
_entity_poly.pdbx_strand_id
1 'polypeptide(L)'
;MSNSTTVYSTVDRGVETGYIVEPFPTIYWLVSSRWRRLASILEDKHNGVKVLQERLKSLGKEGVMTQAHDGYVQHLSKTLREEDHAYIQRFHASWFPATRGVGGLRREGGGLRCLHMHLAHWLGGQGDGGEFNIIGKWTEEWALEIERAEAKQLLEGGEETV
;
A
#
# COMPACT_ATOMS: atom_id res chain seq x y z
N MET A 1 3.46 42.19 14.63
CA MET A 1 4.69 41.48 14.21
C MET A 1 4.28 40.05 13.93
N SER A 2 4.24 39.65 12.66
CA SER A 2 3.84 38.30 12.26
C SER A 2 5.04 37.37 12.48
N ASN A 3 4.91 36.41 13.40
CA ASN A 3 5.92 35.36 13.55
C ASN A 3 5.81 34.43 12.35
N SER A 4 6.73 34.61 11.39
CA SER A 4 6.95 33.64 10.33
C SER A 4 7.60 32.42 10.96
N THR A 5 6.80 31.41 11.32
CA THR A 5 7.32 30.10 11.67
C THR A 5 7.88 29.48 10.40
N THR A 6 9.20 29.53 10.24
CA THR A 6 9.88 28.79 9.17
C THR A 6 9.68 27.30 9.43
N VAL A 7 8.82 26.67 8.63
CA VAL A 7 8.65 25.22 8.62
C VAL A 7 9.76 24.66 7.74
N TYR A 8 10.80 24.10 8.36
CA TYR A 8 11.85 23.38 7.65
C TYR A 8 11.29 22.06 7.15
N SER A 9 11.28 21.87 5.83
CA SER A 9 10.94 20.59 5.24
C SER A 9 12.12 19.63 5.40
N THR A 10 11.86 18.32 5.37
CA THR A 10 12.91 17.30 5.34
C THR A 10 13.83 17.46 4.12
N VAL A 11 13.31 18.06 3.05
CA VAL A 11 14.05 18.43 1.84
C VAL A 11 15.13 19.46 2.14
N ASP A 12 14.81 20.51 2.90
CA ASP A 12 15.76 21.57 3.24
C ASP A 12 16.95 21.02 4.03
N ARG A 13 16.69 20.11 4.97
CA ARG A 13 17.75 19.44 5.75
C ARG A 13 18.62 18.53 4.89
N GLY A 14 18.04 17.81 3.93
CA GLY A 14 18.79 16.92 3.03
C GLY A 14 19.79 17.69 2.16
N VAL A 15 19.38 18.86 1.66
CA VAL A 15 20.25 19.75 0.85
C VAL A 15 21.41 20.32 1.68
N GLU A 16 21.15 20.77 2.92
CA GLU A 16 22.20 21.32 3.80
C GLU A 16 23.21 20.28 4.28
N THR A 17 22.76 19.04 4.49
CA THR A 17 23.58 17.96 5.07
C THR A 17 24.23 17.04 4.03
N GLY A 18 23.87 17.18 2.74
CA GLY A 18 24.35 16.32 1.66
C GLY A 18 23.71 14.93 1.62
N TYR A 19 22.65 14.68 2.39
CA TYR A 19 21.88 13.43 2.33
C TYR A 19 20.80 13.48 1.25
N ILE A 20 20.74 12.43 0.43
CA ILE A 20 19.67 12.23 -0.56
C ILE A 20 18.45 11.67 0.18
N VAL A 21 17.32 12.38 0.14
CA VAL A 21 16.05 11.94 0.73
C VAL A 21 15.21 11.31 -0.38
N GLU A 22 15.13 9.97 -0.39
CA GLU A 22 14.28 9.27 -1.36
C GLU A 22 12.83 9.16 -0.86
N PRO A 23 11.83 9.47 -1.72
CA PRO A 23 10.44 9.24 -1.36
C PRO A 23 10.17 7.73 -1.21
N PHE A 24 9.39 7.36 -0.19
CA PHE A 24 8.96 5.97 -0.02
C PHE A 24 7.88 5.59 -1.06
N PRO A 25 7.81 4.34 -1.56
CA PRO A 25 6.96 4.01 -2.72
C PRO A 25 5.46 3.93 -2.44
N THR A 26 5.06 4.14 -1.19
CA THR A 26 3.67 4.12 -0.74
C THR A 26 3.46 5.20 0.33
N ILE A 27 2.34 5.91 0.27
CA ILE A 27 1.84 6.77 1.35
C ILE A 27 0.90 6.05 2.33
N TYR A 28 0.58 4.78 2.05
CA TYR A 28 -0.24 3.94 2.92
C TYR A 28 0.63 2.93 3.68
N TRP A 29 0.38 2.82 4.98
CA TRP A 29 1.14 1.97 5.89
C TRP A 29 0.23 1.14 6.77
N LEU A 30 0.48 -0.17 6.81
CA LEU A 30 -0.27 -1.08 7.66
C LEU A 30 0.32 -1.08 9.08
N VAL A 31 -0.27 -0.32 10.00
CA VAL A 31 0.26 -0.20 11.38
C VAL A 31 -0.31 -1.26 12.33
N SER A 32 -1.56 -1.67 12.12
CA SER A 32 -2.26 -2.66 12.96
C SER A 32 -1.49 -3.98 13.02
N SER A 33 -1.13 -4.44 14.23
CA SER A 33 -0.46 -5.72 14.45
C SER A 33 -1.26 -6.91 13.94
N ARG A 34 -2.59 -6.91 14.14
CA ARG A 34 -3.52 -7.94 13.65
C ARG A 34 -3.42 -8.10 12.13
N TRP A 35 -3.73 -7.04 11.38
CA TRP A 35 -3.63 -7.05 9.92
C TRP A 35 -2.23 -7.35 9.39
N ARG A 36 -1.17 -6.84 10.02
CA ARG A 36 0.21 -7.19 9.64
C ARG A 36 0.47 -8.69 9.77
N ARG A 37 0.09 -9.31 10.90
CA ARG A 37 0.23 -10.76 11.12
C ARG A 37 -0.52 -11.54 10.04
N LEU A 38 -1.79 -11.19 9.79
CA LEU A 38 -2.62 -11.93 8.84
C LEU A 38 -2.07 -11.82 7.41
N ALA A 39 -1.68 -10.61 6.97
CA ALA A 39 -1.05 -10.42 5.67
C ALA A 39 0.26 -11.22 5.53
N SER A 40 1.11 -11.23 6.58
CA SER A 40 2.33 -12.05 6.58
C SER A 40 2.03 -13.56 6.47
N ILE A 41 1.00 -14.05 7.18
CA ILE A 41 0.59 -15.46 7.07
C ILE A 41 0.19 -15.79 5.63
N LEU A 42 -0.61 -14.92 4.99
CA LEU A 42 -1.02 -15.11 3.59
C LEU A 42 0.17 -15.15 2.63
N GLU A 43 1.12 -14.23 2.79
CA GLU A 43 2.31 -14.18 1.95
C GLU A 43 3.19 -15.41 2.14
N ASP A 44 3.55 -15.71 3.39
CA ASP A 44 4.58 -16.71 3.70
C ASP A 44 4.05 -18.14 3.60
N LYS A 45 2.86 -18.42 4.16
CA LYS A 45 2.31 -19.78 4.23
C LYS A 45 1.46 -20.16 3.03
N HIS A 46 0.84 -19.19 2.39
CA HIS A 46 -0.13 -19.44 1.32
C HIS A 46 0.33 -18.93 -0.04
N ASN A 47 1.54 -18.37 -0.14
CA ASN A 47 2.08 -17.78 -1.37
C ASN A 47 1.11 -16.74 -1.96
N GLY A 48 0.50 -15.95 -1.08
CA GLY A 48 -0.71 -15.19 -1.39
C GLY A 48 -0.54 -14.18 -2.52
N VAL A 49 0.67 -13.61 -2.68
CA VAL A 49 0.99 -12.73 -3.82
C VAL A 49 0.78 -13.44 -5.15
N LYS A 50 1.33 -14.65 -5.31
CA LYS A 50 1.19 -15.44 -6.54
C LYS A 50 -0.27 -15.83 -6.78
N VAL A 51 -0.95 -16.32 -5.73
CA VAL A 51 -2.36 -16.74 -5.80
C VAL A 51 -3.26 -15.60 -6.25
N LEU A 52 -3.13 -14.42 -5.63
CA LEU A 52 -3.97 -13.28 -5.98
C LEU A 52 -3.58 -12.66 -7.34
N GLN A 53 -2.31 -12.70 -7.73
CA GLN A 53 -1.87 -12.31 -9.06
C GLN A 53 -2.48 -13.21 -10.15
N GLU A 54 -2.51 -14.52 -9.94
CA GLU A 54 -3.14 -15.48 -10.86
C GLU A 54 -4.65 -15.29 -10.92
N ARG A 55 -5.30 -15.09 -9.75
CA ARG A 55 -6.72 -14.75 -9.67
C ARG A 55 -7.06 -13.46 -10.41
N LEU A 56 -6.22 -12.43 -10.32
CA LEU A 56 -6.42 -11.16 -11.03
C LEU A 56 -6.46 -11.38 -12.54
N LYS A 57 -5.49 -12.16 -13.07
CA LYS A 57 -5.37 -12.48 -14.49
C LYS A 57 -6.51 -13.39 -14.97
N SER A 58 -6.85 -14.43 -14.21
CA SER A 58 -7.91 -15.37 -14.61
C SER A 58 -9.28 -14.72 -14.68
N LEU A 59 -9.52 -13.68 -13.88
CA LEU A 59 -10.76 -12.91 -13.88
C LEU A 59 -10.74 -11.71 -14.85
N GLY A 60 -9.63 -11.45 -15.54
CA GLY A 60 -9.48 -10.29 -16.43
C GLY A 60 -9.63 -8.95 -15.71
N LYS A 61 -9.20 -8.87 -14.44
CA LYS A 61 -9.39 -7.71 -13.57
C LYS A 61 -8.17 -6.78 -13.53
N GLU A 62 -7.18 -6.99 -14.39
CA GLU A 62 -5.99 -6.13 -14.46
C GLU A 62 -6.35 -4.66 -14.64
N GLY A 63 -7.36 -4.34 -15.46
CA GLY A 63 -7.82 -2.95 -15.65
C GLY A 63 -8.34 -2.28 -14.38
N VAL A 64 -8.94 -3.05 -13.46
CA VAL A 64 -9.36 -2.54 -12.14
C VAL A 64 -8.13 -2.22 -11.28
N MET A 65 -7.09 -3.05 -11.36
CA MET A 65 -5.84 -2.79 -10.65
C MET A 65 -5.10 -1.58 -11.23
N THR A 66 -5.12 -1.40 -12.56
CA THR A 66 -4.61 -0.18 -13.22
C THR A 66 -5.33 1.07 -12.71
N GLN A 67 -6.66 1.04 -12.58
CA GLN A 67 -7.42 2.14 -11.98
C GLN A 67 -6.94 2.41 -10.56
N ALA A 68 -6.87 1.40 -9.69
CA ALA A 68 -6.37 1.59 -8.32
C ALA A 68 -4.94 2.19 -8.25
N HIS A 69 -4.07 1.89 -9.23
CA HIS A 69 -2.76 2.53 -9.35
C HIS A 69 -2.88 4.00 -9.76
N ASP A 70 -3.78 4.33 -10.67
CA ASP A 70 -4.02 5.70 -11.14
C ASP A 70 -4.60 6.58 -10.03
N GLY A 71 -5.61 6.10 -9.30
CA GLY A 71 -6.17 6.80 -8.14
C GLY A 71 -5.12 7.07 -7.05
N TYR A 72 -4.26 6.09 -6.78
CA TYR A 72 -3.14 6.26 -5.84
C TYR A 72 -2.22 7.40 -6.27
N VAL A 73 -1.84 7.46 -7.56
CA VAL A 73 -0.95 8.50 -8.10
C VAL A 73 -1.60 9.88 -8.02
N GLN A 74 -2.89 9.96 -8.33
CA GLN A 74 -3.65 11.22 -8.21
C GLN A 74 -3.71 11.69 -6.76
N HIS A 75 -3.95 10.79 -5.80
CA HIS A 75 -3.97 11.13 -4.39
C HIS A 75 -2.59 11.61 -3.90
N LEU A 76 -1.52 10.87 -4.23
CA LEU A 76 -0.15 11.30 -3.92
C LEU A 76 0.15 12.70 -4.49
N SER A 77 -0.21 12.94 -5.75
CA SER A 77 0.06 14.22 -6.41
C SER A 77 -0.66 15.39 -5.75
N LYS A 78 -1.88 15.18 -5.22
CA LYS A 78 -2.66 16.18 -4.50
C LYS A 78 -2.11 16.50 -3.10
N THR A 79 -1.44 15.55 -2.47
CA THR A 79 -0.89 15.70 -1.11
C THR A 79 0.47 16.39 -1.09
N LEU A 80 1.21 16.36 -2.20
CA LEU A 80 2.52 17.00 -2.33
C LEU A 80 2.40 18.52 -2.56
N ARG A 81 3.26 19.31 -1.91
CA ARG A 81 3.37 20.74 -2.15
C ARG A 81 4.18 21.02 -3.42
N GLU A 82 4.09 22.22 -3.97
CA GLU A 82 4.83 22.61 -5.18
C GLU A 82 6.35 22.42 -5.02
N GLU A 83 6.91 22.72 -3.85
CA GLU A 83 8.33 22.50 -3.54
C GLU A 83 8.72 21.01 -3.54
N ASP A 84 7.83 20.14 -3.04
CA ASP A 84 8.04 18.70 -3.00
C ASP A 84 8.00 18.13 -4.43
N HIS A 85 7.06 18.61 -5.26
CA HIS A 85 6.99 18.29 -6.70
C HIS A 85 8.28 18.69 -7.43
N ALA A 86 8.76 19.92 -7.21
CA ALA A 86 9.98 20.42 -7.83
C ALA A 86 11.22 19.61 -7.40
N TYR A 87 11.30 19.23 -6.11
CA TYR A 87 12.37 18.38 -5.60
C TYR A 87 12.37 16.99 -6.25
N ILE A 88 11.21 16.33 -6.27
CA ILE A 88 11.07 15.00 -6.87
C ILE A 88 11.42 15.06 -8.37
N GLN A 89 10.95 16.08 -9.10
CA GLN A 89 11.27 16.23 -10.51
C GLN A 89 12.78 16.44 -10.75
N ARG A 90 13.46 17.18 -9.88
CA ARG A 90 14.89 17.49 -10.02
C ARG A 90 15.81 16.33 -9.65
N PHE A 91 15.50 15.61 -8.57
CA PHE A 91 16.41 14.62 -7.98
C PHE A 91 15.94 13.17 -8.15
N HIS A 92 14.64 12.97 -8.40
CA HIS A 92 13.99 11.66 -8.43
C HIS A 92 13.03 11.53 -9.63
N ALA A 93 13.41 12.06 -10.81
CA ALA A 93 12.56 12.06 -11.99
C ALA A 93 12.06 10.66 -12.42
N SER A 94 12.88 9.61 -12.20
CA SER A 94 12.52 8.20 -12.47
C SER A 94 11.51 7.59 -11.48
N TRP A 95 11.23 8.35 -10.42
CA TRP A 95 10.34 8.04 -9.31
C TRP A 95 9.05 8.86 -9.37
N PHE A 96 8.93 9.75 -10.37
CA PHE A 96 7.82 10.65 -10.47
C PHE A 96 6.48 9.87 -10.43
N PRO A 97 5.53 10.29 -9.57
CA PRO A 97 4.26 9.59 -9.34
C PRO A 97 3.55 9.13 -10.61
N ALA A 98 3.67 9.87 -11.71
CA ALA A 98 3.05 9.56 -13.00
C ALA A 98 3.33 8.15 -13.56
N THR A 99 4.42 7.48 -13.12
CA THR A 99 4.84 6.18 -13.69
C THR A 99 4.71 5.00 -12.72
N ARG A 100 4.49 5.27 -11.43
CA ARG A 100 4.50 4.23 -10.39
C ARG A 100 3.27 4.29 -9.48
N GLY A 101 2.43 3.27 -9.57
CA GLY A 101 1.27 3.10 -8.70
C GLY A 101 1.65 2.56 -7.32
N VAL A 102 0.63 2.16 -6.55
CA VAL A 102 0.73 1.48 -5.24
C VAL A 102 2.01 0.64 -5.14
N GLY A 103 2.92 1.05 -4.25
CA GLY A 103 4.13 0.29 -3.99
C GLY A 103 5.26 0.41 -4.97
N GLY A 104 5.29 1.50 -5.71
CA GLY A 104 6.36 1.74 -6.67
C GLY A 104 6.28 0.79 -7.86
N LEU A 105 5.10 0.22 -8.14
CA LEU A 105 4.89 -0.68 -9.27
C LEU A 105 4.72 0.12 -10.55
N ARG A 106 5.36 -0.34 -11.63
CA ARG A 106 5.08 0.20 -12.96
C ARG A 106 3.62 -0.05 -13.30
N ARG A 107 2.95 0.97 -13.84
CA ARG A 107 1.53 0.88 -14.25
C ARG A 107 1.29 -0.19 -15.31
N GLU A 108 2.24 -0.36 -16.24
CA GLU A 108 2.20 -1.37 -17.29
C GLU A 108 3.13 -2.54 -16.97
N GLY A 109 2.60 -3.76 -17.00
CA GLY A 109 3.37 -5.00 -16.78
C GLY A 109 3.98 -5.16 -15.39
N GLY A 110 3.75 -4.20 -14.48
CA GLY A 110 4.08 -4.35 -13.06
C GLY A 110 3.21 -5.44 -12.46
N GLY A 111 3.85 -6.52 -12.00
CA GLY A 111 3.15 -7.55 -11.24
C GLY A 111 2.70 -7.04 -9.88
N LEU A 112 2.32 -7.97 -9.00
CA LEU A 112 1.88 -7.69 -7.65
C LEU A 112 3.07 -7.60 -6.69
N ARG A 113 3.07 -6.63 -5.77
CA ARG A 113 4.00 -6.58 -4.63
C ARG A 113 3.39 -7.29 -3.41
N CYS A 114 3.90 -6.98 -2.23
CA CYS A 114 3.37 -7.48 -0.96
C CYS A 114 1.91 -7.06 -0.75
N LEU A 115 1.13 -8.02 -0.26
CA LEU A 115 -0.22 -7.89 0.23
C LEU A 115 -0.33 -6.87 1.36
N HIS A 116 0.69 -6.69 2.22
CA HIS A 116 0.65 -5.64 3.27
C HIS A 116 0.32 -4.27 2.70
N MET A 117 0.90 -3.95 1.56
CA MET A 117 0.78 -2.64 0.94
C MET A 117 -0.55 -2.47 0.21
N HIS A 118 -1.00 -3.52 -0.48
CA HIS A 118 -2.32 -3.49 -1.10
C HIS A 118 -3.43 -3.45 -0.03
N LEU A 119 -3.26 -4.16 1.08
CA LEU A 119 -4.18 -4.13 2.22
C LEU A 119 -4.16 -2.75 2.92
N ALA A 120 -2.97 -2.15 3.12
CA ALA A 120 -2.88 -0.80 3.67
C ALA A 120 -3.62 0.23 2.81
N HIS A 121 -3.40 0.19 1.49
CA HIS A 121 -4.09 1.07 0.56
C HIS A 121 -5.61 0.84 0.55
N TRP A 122 -6.04 -0.42 0.58
CA TRP A 122 -7.46 -0.75 0.67
C TRP A 122 -8.09 -0.20 1.94
N LEU A 123 -7.57 -0.55 3.12
CA LEU A 123 -8.14 -0.15 4.41
C LEU A 123 -8.07 1.36 4.63
N GLY A 124 -6.98 2.02 4.21
CA GLY A 124 -6.82 3.46 4.32
C GLY A 124 -7.65 4.25 3.31
N GLY A 125 -7.87 3.70 2.11
CA GLY A 125 -8.57 4.38 1.02
C GLY A 125 -10.10 4.35 1.10
N GLN A 126 -10.70 3.47 1.93
CA GLN A 126 -12.15 3.38 2.07
C GLN A 126 -12.80 4.67 2.61
N GLY A 127 -12.04 5.52 3.32
CA GLY A 127 -12.55 6.74 3.96
C GLY A 127 -12.59 7.98 3.05
N ASP A 128 -11.82 8.00 1.95
CA ASP A 128 -11.50 9.23 1.22
C ASP A 128 -12.10 9.27 -0.20
N GLY A 129 -13.10 8.43 -0.47
CA GLY A 129 -13.59 8.20 -1.85
C GLY A 129 -12.54 7.50 -2.72
N GLY A 130 -11.59 6.81 -2.09
CA GLY A 130 -10.43 6.18 -2.71
C GLY A 130 -10.83 5.05 -3.65
N GLU A 131 -10.12 4.98 -4.77
CA GLU A 131 -10.36 4.00 -5.81
C GLU A 131 -10.09 2.56 -5.31
N PHE A 132 -10.90 1.63 -5.81
CA PHE A 132 -11.03 0.28 -5.31
C PHE A 132 -9.78 -0.59 -5.56
N ASN A 133 -8.95 -0.80 -4.53
CA ASN A 133 -7.83 -1.76 -4.58
C ASN A 133 -8.33 -3.20 -4.38
N ILE A 134 -8.66 -3.87 -5.49
CA ILE A 134 -9.23 -5.22 -5.51
C ILE A 134 -8.36 -6.26 -4.80
N ILE A 135 -7.03 -6.14 -4.88
CA ILE A 135 -6.11 -7.06 -4.21
C ILE A 135 -6.17 -6.87 -2.69
N GLY A 136 -6.21 -5.62 -2.23
CA GLY A 136 -6.33 -5.33 -0.81
C GLY A 136 -7.64 -5.86 -0.24
N LYS A 137 -8.75 -5.73 -0.98
CA LYS A 137 -10.04 -6.34 -0.62
C LYS A 137 -9.96 -7.86 -0.53
N TRP A 138 -9.43 -8.53 -1.55
CA TRP A 138 -9.28 -9.99 -1.52
C TRP A 138 -8.34 -10.46 -0.41
N THR A 139 -7.32 -9.66 -0.09
CA THR A 139 -6.43 -9.92 1.04
C THR A 139 -7.19 -9.84 2.36
N GLU A 140 -8.02 -8.81 2.56
CA GLU A 140 -8.87 -8.67 3.74
C GLU A 140 -9.84 -9.85 3.88
N GLU A 141 -10.56 -10.18 2.80
CA GLU A 141 -11.52 -11.29 2.78
C GLU A 141 -10.85 -12.62 3.17
N TRP A 142 -9.73 -12.95 2.54
CA TRP A 142 -8.99 -14.18 2.81
C TRP A 142 -8.37 -14.20 4.20
N ALA A 143 -7.86 -13.07 4.68
CA ALA A 143 -7.34 -12.94 6.04
C ALA A 143 -8.40 -13.21 7.10
N LEU A 144 -9.61 -12.68 6.90
CA LEU A 144 -10.75 -12.91 7.80
C LEU A 144 -11.24 -14.36 7.74
N GLU A 145 -11.13 -15.05 6.60
CA GLU A 145 -11.43 -16.47 6.51
C GLU A 145 -10.47 -17.32 7.33
N ILE A 146 -9.16 -17.05 7.26
CA ILE A 146 -8.15 -17.72 8.08
C ILE A 146 -8.43 -17.48 9.56
N GLU A 147 -8.66 -16.23 9.95
CA GLU A 147 -8.91 -15.88 11.35
C GLU A 147 -10.16 -16.58 11.90
N ARG A 148 -11.25 -16.65 11.11
CA ARG A 148 -12.45 -17.41 11.49
C ARG A 148 -12.18 -18.90 11.62
N ALA A 149 -11.37 -19.48 10.74
CA ALA A 149 -11.00 -20.89 10.82
C ALA A 149 -10.14 -21.18 12.06
N GLU A 150 -9.15 -20.33 12.37
CA GLU A 150 -8.34 -20.41 13.60
C GLU A 150 -9.24 -20.30 14.84
N ALA A 151 -10.18 -19.35 14.88
CA ALA A 151 -11.12 -19.20 15.99
C ALA A 151 -12.04 -20.42 16.17
N LYS A 152 -12.54 -20.99 15.07
CA LYS A 152 -13.38 -22.19 15.11
C LYS A 152 -12.62 -23.40 15.69
N GLN A 153 -11.38 -23.62 15.24
CA GLN A 153 -10.53 -24.71 15.76
C GLN A 153 -10.24 -24.57 17.26
N LEU A 154 -10.09 -23.35 17.77
CA LEU A 154 -9.90 -23.11 19.20
C LEU A 154 -11.16 -23.44 20.02
N LEU A 155 -12.35 -23.16 19.48
CA LEU A 155 -13.61 -23.48 20.14
C LEU A 155 -13.88 -24.99 20.13
N GLU A 156 -13.67 -25.67 19.00
CA GLU A 156 -13.92 -27.10 18.84
C GLU A 156 -12.84 -27.96 19.52
N GLY A 157 -11.57 -27.53 19.49
CA GLY A 157 -10.46 -28.22 20.16
C GLY A 157 -10.43 -28.04 21.68
N GLY A 158 -11.27 -27.16 22.24
CA GLY A 158 -11.45 -26.99 23.68
C GLY A 158 -12.41 -27.99 24.31
N GLU A 159 -13.17 -28.75 23.52
CA GLU A 159 -14.20 -29.69 24.01
C GLU A 159 -13.67 -31.11 24.31
N GLU A 160 -12.40 -31.44 24.00
CA GLU A 160 -11.81 -32.77 24.24
C GLU A 160 -11.16 -32.96 25.62
N THR A 161 -11.34 -32.04 26.57
CA THR A 161 -10.78 -32.16 27.93
C THR A 161 -11.78 -31.80 29.03
N VAL A 162 -12.85 -32.59 29.17
CA VAL A 162 -13.65 -32.68 30.42
C VAL A 162 -14.05 -34.13 30.68
#